data_AF-A0A7X6TEL9-F1
#
_entry.id   AF-A0A7X6TEL9-F1
#
_cell.length_a   1.000
_cell.length_b   1.000
_cell.length_c   1.000
_cell.angle_alpha   90.00
_cell.angle_beta   90.00
_cell.angle_gamma   90.00
#
_symmetry.space_group_name_H-M   'P 1'
#
loop_
_entity.id
_entity.type
_entity.pdbx_description
1 polymer ?
#
loop_
_entity_poly.entity_id
_entity_poly.type
_entity_poly.pdbx_seq_one_letter_code
_entity_poly.pdbx_strand_id
1 'polypeptide(L)'
;PWSRMPEGINPLPIVDEFMENAVITQLKDGKYLALFDSFGDREIGYSISEDGLNWSKESRIKVQFENQAWAKEGNHSLRTPLCAIEEEDGTFTVIYTALMDHREEAFYAVGKCTLAWE
;
A
#
# COMPACT_ATOMS: atom_id res chain seq x y z
N PRO A 1 26.87 -4.74 -9.94
CA PRO A 1 26.56 -3.41 -9.33
C PRO A 1 25.30 -2.86 -10.00
N TRP A 2 24.44 -2.16 -9.26
CA TRP A 2 23.20 -1.56 -9.80
C TRP A 2 23.46 -0.13 -10.26
N SER A 3 22.92 0.24 -11.42
CA SER A 3 22.91 1.62 -11.91
C SER A 3 21.53 2.22 -11.68
N ARG A 4 21.47 3.42 -11.10
CA ARG A 4 20.21 4.13 -10.89
C ARG A 4 19.63 4.59 -12.24
N MET A 5 18.30 4.57 -12.36
CA MET A 5 17.61 5.17 -13.50
C MET A 5 17.93 6.67 -13.61
N PRO A 6 18.02 7.22 -14.83
CA PRO A 6 18.41 8.60 -15.05
C PRO A 6 17.37 9.60 -14.50
N GLU A 7 17.79 10.86 -14.43
CA GLU A 7 16.90 11.99 -14.19
C GLU A 7 15.77 12.01 -15.23
N GLY A 8 14.56 12.38 -14.79
CA GLY A 8 13.34 12.33 -15.61
C GLY A 8 12.56 11.01 -15.51
N ILE A 9 13.17 9.94 -14.98
CA ILE A 9 12.47 8.70 -14.62
C ILE A 9 12.38 8.54 -13.09
N ASN A 10 13.43 8.96 -12.37
CA ASN A 10 13.45 8.98 -10.91
C ASN A 10 13.50 10.44 -10.39
N PRO A 11 12.72 10.82 -9.35
CA PRO A 11 11.73 10.00 -8.64
C PRO A 11 10.52 9.65 -9.51
N LEU A 12 9.86 8.52 -9.20
CA LEU A 12 8.61 8.15 -9.85
C LEU A 12 7.50 9.14 -9.46
N PRO A 13 6.73 9.70 -10.42
CA PRO A 13 5.73 10.74 -10.14
C PRO A 13 4.40 10.18 -9.58
N ILE A 14 4.45 9.16 -8.73
CA ILE A 14 3.27 8.45 -8.18
C ILE A 14 2.52 9.33 -7.17
N VAL A 15 3.26 9.90 -6.21
CA VAL A 15 2.74 10.70 -5.10
C VAL A 15 3.27 12.13 -5.17
N ASP A 16 2.50 13.08 -4.65
CA ASP A 16 2.96 14.48 -4.54
C ASP A 16 3.71 14.75 -3.23
N GLU A 17 3.43 13.96 -2.19
CA GLU A 17 3.93 14.23 -0.85
C GLU A 17 4.72 13.06 -0.26
N PHE A 18 4.10 11.88 -0.10
CA PHE A 18 4.70 10.78 0.64
C PHE A 18 4.27 9.40 0.14
N MET A 19 5.28 8.54 -0.08
CA MET A 19 5.13 7.09 -0.18
C MET A 19 6.34 6.43 0.48
N GLU A 20 6.14 5.30 1.13
CA GLU A 20 7.22 4.50 1.72
C GLU A 20 6.94 3.01 1.60
N ASN A 21 7.98 2.19 1.69
CA ASN A 21 7.89 0.73 1.76
C ASN A 21 7.00 0.11 0.68
N ALA A 22 7.16 0.54 -0.58
CA ALA A 22 6.38 0.01 -1.69
C ALA A 22 6.67 -1.48 -1.91
N VAL A 23 5.60 -2.26 -2.05
CA VAL A 23 5.61 -3.64 -2.51
C VAL A 23 5.06 -3.67 -3.93
N ILE A 24 5.84 -4.24 -4.85
CA ILE A 24 5.46 -4.37 -6.26
C ILE A 24 5.06 -5.82 -6.52
N THR A 25 3.84 -6.02 -7.05
CA THR A 25 3.36 -7.33 -7.50
C THR A 25 2.99 -7.26 -8.98
N GLN A 26 3.47 -8.24 -9.76
CA GLN A 26 2.96 -8.42 -11.12
C GLN A 26 1.62 -9.16 -11.06
N LEU A 27 0.60 -8.59 -11.68
CA LEU A 27 -0.75 -9.11 -11.78
C LEU A 27 -0.83 -10.20 -12.85
N LYS A 28 -1.86 -11.04 -12.77
CA LYS A 28 -2.12 -12.16 -13.71
C LYS A 28 -2.36 -11.70 -15.14
N ASP A 29 -2.86 -10.48 -15.33
CA ASP A 29 -3.03 -9.85 -16.64
C ASP A 29 -1.72 -9.25 -17.22
N GLY A 30 -0.63 -9.34 -16.47
CA GLY A 30 0.71 -8.87 -16.87
C GLY A 30 1.06 -7.46 -16.39
N LYS A 31 0.09 -6.70 -15.85
CA LYS A 31 0.31 -5.38 -15.26
C LYS A 31 1.03 -5.47 -13.92
N TYR A 32 1.30 -4.33 -13.31
CA TYR A 32 1.95 -4.22 -12.02
C TYR A 32 1.11 -3.38 -11.06
N LEU A 33 1.00 -3.86 -9.82
CA LEU A 33 0.41 -3.16 -8.68
C LEU A 33 1.53 -2.76 -7.73
N ALA A 34 1.64 -1.46 -7.44
CA ALA A 34 2.40 -0.93 -6.33
C ALA A 34 1.45 -0.69 -5.17
N LEU A 35 1.73 -1.30 -4.02
CA LEU A 35 1.04 -1.04 -2.76
C LEU A 35 2.03 -0.43 -1.78
N PHE A 36 1.71 0.69 -1.14
CA PHE A 36 2.65 1.45 -0.34
C PHE A 36 2.00 2.13 0.87
N ASP A 37 2.86 2.45 1.83
CA ASP A 37 2.54 3.28 2.98
C ASP A 37 2.28 4.72 2.52
N SER A 38 1.11 5.27 2.86
CA SER A 38 0.66 6.59 2.41
C SER A 38 0.19 7.45 3.58
N PHE A 39 0.09 8.76 3.35
CA PHE A 39 -0.69 9.60 4.26
C PHE A 39 -2.18 9.26 4.12
N GLY A 40 -2.83 8.89 5.21
CA GLY A 40 -4.25 8.59 5.23
C GLY A 40 -4.66 7.97 6.55
N ASP A 41 -5.89 8.23 6.98
CA ASP A 41 -6.42 7.61 8.19
C ASP A 41 -6.76 6.16 7.89
N ARG A 42 -5.96 5.21 8.35
CA ARG A 42 -6.20 3.76 8.16
C ARG A 42 -6.34 3.38 6.67
N GLU A 43 -5.57 4.04 5.82
CA GLU A 43 -5.55 3.84 4.37
C GLU A 43 -4.22 3.28 3.89
N ILE A 44 -4.27 2.55 2.77
CA ILE A 44 -3.09 2.14 2.00
C ILE A 44 -3.15 2.82 0.63
N GLY A 45 -2.01 3.34 0.17
CA GLY A 45 -1.86 3.89 -1.16
C GLY A 45 -1.54 2.81 -2.19
N TYR A 46 -2.07 2.94 -3.39
CA TYR A 46 -1.74 2.09 -4.51
C TYR A 46 -1.60 2.84 -5.83
N SER A 47 -0.89 2.22 -6.77
CA SER A 47 -0.72 2.70 -8.14
C SER A 47 -0.55 1.51 -9.08
N ILE A 48 -0.95 1.68 -10.35
CA ILE A 48 -0.89 0.64 -11.38
C ILE A 48 0.07 1.06 -12.47
N SER A 49 0.76 0.08 -13.05
CA SER A 49 1.61 0.25 -14.22
C SER A 49 1.37 -0.87 -15.24
N GLU A 50 1.33 -0.51 -16.51
CA GLU A 50 1.25 -1.49 -17.61
C GLU A 50 2.62 -2.12 -17.93
N ASP A 51 3.72 -1.45 -17.56
CA ASP A 51 5.08 -1.81 -18.00
C ASP A 51 6.13 -1.86 -16.88
N GLY A 52 5.75 -1.52 -15.64
CA GLY A 52 6.65 -1.45 -14.48
C GLY A 52 7.51 -0.19 -14.42
N LEU A 53 7.40 0.71 -15.41
CA LEU A 53 8.19 1.95 -15.52
C LEU A 53 7.31 3.19 -15.37
N ASN A 54 6.15 3.20 -16.01
CA ASN A 54 5.20 4.30 -16.03
C ASN A 54 4.02 3.96 -15.10
N TRP A 55 3.87 4.73 -14.03
CA TRP A 55 2.91 4.47 -12.97
C TRP A 55 1.81 5.53 -12.94
N SER A 56 0.58 5.11 -12.63
CA SER A 56 -0.52 6.04 -12.41
C SER A 56 -0.28 6.91 -11.17
N LYS A 57 -1.01 8.02 -11.06
CA LYS A 57 -1.12 8.74 -9.78
C LYS A 57 -1.68 7.82 -8.69
N GLU A 58 -1.31 8.09 -7.44
CA GLU A 58 -1.81 7.33 -6.30
C GLU A 58 -3.33 7.37 -6.19
N SER A 59 -3.88 6.26 -5.74
CA SER A 59 -5.22 6.15 -5.17
C SER A 59 -5.08 5.54 -3.78
N ARG A 60 -6.06 5.77 -2.90
CA ARG A 60 -6.01 5.31 -1.51
C ARG A 60 -7.24 4.51 -1.18
N ILE A 61 -7.06 3.45 -0.40
CA ILE A 61 -8.14 2.54 0.00
C ILE A 61 -8.18 2.47 1.52
N LYS A 62 -9.36 2.69 2.10
CA LYS A 62 -9.62 2.50 3.54
C LYS A 62 -9.59 1.00 3.86
N VAL A 63 -8.74 0.60 4.81
CA VAL A 63 -8.57 -0.81 5.18
C VAL A 63 -9.28 -1.16 6.49
N GLN A 64 -9.38 -0.19 7.42
CA GLN A 64 -10.13 -0.37 8.66
C GLN A 64 -11.18 0.72 8.82
N PHE A 65 -12.41 0.30 9.13
CA PHE A 65 -13.56 1.16 9.33
C PHE A 65 -13.83 1.33 10.83
N GLU A 66 -14.36 2.49 11.24
CA GLU A 66 -14.47 2.89 12.66
C GLU A 66 -15.12 1.83 13.56
N ASN A 67 -16.16 1.14 13.07
CA ASN A 67 -16.88 0.13 13.85
C ASN A 67 -16.09 -1.16 14.12
N GLN A 68 -14.95 -1.36 13.45
CA GLN A 68 -14.12 -2.57 13.51
C GLN A 68 -12.62 -2.27 13.55
N ALA A 69 -12.24 -1.00 13.70
CA ALA A 69 -10.84 -0.59 13.68
C ALA A 69 -10.16 -0.93 15.02
N TRP A 70 -8.97 -1.51 14.92
CA TRP A 70 -8.04 -1.67 16.03
C TRP A 70 -6.80 -0.77 15.85
N ALA A 71 -6.56 -0.30 14.62
CA ALA A 71 -5.54 0.67 14.32
C ALA A 71 -5.96 2.06 14.85
N LYS A 72 -4.99 2.77 15.41
CA LYS A 72 -5.12 4.17 15.80
C LYS A 72 -5.56 5.03 14.62
N GLU A 73 -6.24 6.13 14.91
CA GLU A 73 -6.64 7.11 13.90
C GLU A 73 -5.46 7.97 13.45
N GLY A 74 -5.59 8.50 12.24
CA GLY A 74 -4.70 9.50 11.68
C GLY A 74 -3.60 8.95 10.78
N ASN A 75 -2.85 9.88 10.21
CA ASN A 75 -1.77 9.60 9.29
C ASN A 75 -0.73 8.70 9.94
N HIS A 76 -0.21 7.74 9.18
CA HIS A 76 0.86 6.82 9.61
C HIS A 76 0.47 5.85 10.73
N SER A 77 -0.81 5.73 11.07
CA SER A 77 -1.25 4.67 11.98
C SER A 77 -1.33 3.32 11.26
N LEU A 78 -1.79 3.29 10.01
CA LEU A 78 -1.67 2.10 9.16
C LEU A 78 -0.38 2.22 8.35
N ARG A 79 0.46 1.19 8.43
CA ARG A 79 1.85 1.21 7.98
C ARG A 79 2.23 -0.06 7.23
N THR A 80 3.34 0.06 6.52
CA THR A 80 4.05 -0.94 5.73
C THR A 80 3.19 -2.13 5.27
N PRO A 81 2.59 -2.05 4.06
CA PRO A 81 2.13 -3.26 3.40
C PRO A 81 3.30 -4.25 3.25
N LEU A 82 3.01 -5.53 3.48
CA LEU A 82 3.97 -6.62 3.42
C LEU A 82 3.75 -7.50 2.18
N CYS A 83 2.52 -7.53 1.65
CA CYS A 83 2.20 -8.19 0.39
C CYS A 83 0.88 -7.68 -0.21
N ALA A 84 0.69 -7.92 -1.50
CA ALA A 84 -0.58 -7.84 -2.20
C ALA A 84 -0.67 -9.02 -3.17
N ILE A 85 -1.28 -10.13 -2.74
CA ILE A 85 -1.30 -11.38 -3.52
C ILE A 85 -2.64 -11.47 -4.24
N GLU A 86 -2.61 -11.50 -5.57
CA GLU A 86 -3.82 -11.72 -6.38
C GLU A 86 -4.27 -13.19 -6.33
N GLU A 87 -5.43 -13.41 -5.72
CA GLU A 87 -6.05 -14.72 -5.52
C GLU A 87 -6.76 -15.20 -6.80
N GLU A 88 -7.14 -16.49 -6.84
CA GLU A 88 -7.77 -17.11 -8.02
C GLU A 88 -9.11 -16.47 -8.41
N ASP A 89 -9.84 -15.89 -7.46
CA ASP A 89 -11.13 -15.24 -7.66
C ASP A 89 -11.03 -13.75 -8.06
N GLY A 90 -9.80 -13.24 -8.26
CA GLY A 90 -9.54 -11.85 -8.60
C GLY A 90 -9.53 -10.90 -7.39
N THR A 91 -9.69 -11.42 -6.17
CA THR A 91 -9.44 -10.65 -4.95
C THR A 91 -7.95 -10.60 -4.62
N PHE A 92 -7.59 -9.79 -3.62
CA PHE A 92 -6.22 -9.64 -3.16
C PHE A 92 -6.12 -9.94 -1.66
N THR A 93 -5.23 -10.83 -1.26
CA THR A 93 -4.77 -10.90 0.13
C THR A 93 -3.71 -9.85 0.37
N VAL A 94 -3.99 -8.92 1.28
CA VAL A 94 -3.04 -7.91 1.74
C VAL A 94 -2.72 -8.13 3.21
N ILE A 95 -1.43 -8.16 3.52
CA ILE A 95 -0.91 -8.15 4.89
C ILE A 95 -0.24 -6.80 5.12
N TYR A 96 -0.50 -6.17 6.26
CA TYR A 96 0.00 -4.85 6.60
C TYR A 96 0.33 -4.75 8.09
N THR A 97 0.98 -3.67 8.51
CA THR A 97 1.19 -3.35 9.92
C THR A 97 0.35 -2.15 10.34
N ALA A 98 -0.03 -2.02 11.61
CA ALA A 98 -0.61 -0.77 12.09
C ALA A 98 -0.37 -0.57 13.58
N LEU A 99 -0.29 0.70 13.99
CA LEU A 99 -0.21 1.11 15.38
C LEU A 99 -1.54 0.82 16.07
N MET A 100 -1.52 0.02 17.14
CA MET A 100 -2.73 -0.26 17.91
C MET A 100 -3.18 0.95 18.74
N ASP A 101 -4.49 1.18 18.82
CA ASP A 101 -5.06 2.35 19.52
C ASP A 101 -5.09 2.20 21.05
N HIS A 102 -5.21 0.97 21.57
CA HIS A 102 -5.53 0.71 22.98
C HIS A 102 -4.38 0.11 23.78
N ARG A 103 -3.15 0.63 23.61
CA ARG A 103 -1.99 0.20 24.41
C ARG A 103 -1.27 1.37 25.05
N GLU A 104 -0.76 1.15 26.26
CA GLU A 104 0.04 2.13 27.01
C GLU A 104 1.37 2.44 26.29
N GLU A 105 1.89 1.47 25.53
CA GLU A 105 3.09 1.60 24.71
C GLU A 105 2.77 1.41 23.22
N ALA A 106 3.53 2.11 22.36
CA ALA A 106 3.39 1.99 20.92
C ALA A 106 3.72 0.55 20.47
N PHE A 107 2.74 -0.11 19.85
CA PHE A 107 2.89 -1.45 19.31
C PHE A 107 2.27 -1.54 17.92
N TYR A 108 3.08 -1.97 16.95
CA TYR A 108 2.64 -2.21 15.59
C TYR A 108 2.27 -3.68 15.43
N ALA A 109 0.98 -3.96 15.27
CA ALA A 109 0.47 -5.30 15.03
C ALA A 109 0.42 -5.61 13.53
N VAL A 110 0.35 -6.89 13.16
CA VAL A 110 0.12 -7.33 11.79
C VAL A 110 -1.36 -7.56 11.56
N GLY A 111 -1.90 -6.98 10.50
CA GLY A 111 -3.25 -7.18 10.01
C GLY A 111 -3.29 -7.92 8.67
N LYS A 112 -4.44 -8.52 8.37
CA LYS A 112 -4.79 -9.05 7.05
C LYS A 112 -6.12 -8.45 6.61
N CYS A 113 -6.24 -8.08 5.34
CA CYS A 113 -7.51 -7.78 4.71
C CYS A 113 -7.59 -8.45 3.33
N THR A 114 -8.80 -8.44 2.77
CA THR A 114 -9.06 -8.82 1.39
C THR A 114 -9.52 -7.57 0.64
N LEU A 115 -8.91 -7.28 -0.51
CA LEU A 115 -9.32 -6.20 -1.40
C LEU A 115 -9.85 -6.78 -2.72
N ALA A 116 -10.63 -6.01 -3.46
CA ALA A 116 -11.10 -6.33 -4.80
C ALA A 116 -11.20 -5.05 -5.62
N TRP A 117 -11.21 -5.18 -6.94
CA TRP A 117 -11.58 -4.06 -7.84
C TRP A 117 -13.06 -3.71 -7.67
N GLU A 118 -13.40 -2.43 -7.80
CA GLU A 118 -14.81 -1.98 -7.91
C GLU A 118 -15.43 -2.31 -9.27
#